data_AF-A0A154MEA4-F1
#
_entry.id   AF-A0A154MEA4-F1
#
_cell.length_a   1.000
_cell.length_b   1.000
_cell.length_c   1.000
_cell.angle_alpha   90.00
_cell.angle_beta   90.00
_cell.angle_gamma   90.00
#
_symmetry.space_group_name_H-M   'P 1'
#
loop_
_entity.id
_entity.type
_entity.pdbx_description
1 polymer ?
#
loop_
_entity_poly.entity_id
_entity_poly.type
_entity_poly.pdbx_seq_one_letter_code
_entity_poly.pdbx_strand_id
1 'polypeptide(L)'
;MTEPTNQAAFFAALSVHINAHPDLAELASVTSDSTLQIASDEGTPAALAWARTLSGDITVDLRAFPSGTATGVKISGTMAGHRVTVFTVEHDRLHELLPPDVGQPHFQRTAMLTLAELETHLGSARPEHLAAPAAAEENQ
;
A
#
# COMPACT_ATOMS: atom_id res chain seq x y z
N MET A 1 17.64 3.13 -29.41
CA MET A 1 18.42 2.26 -28.49
C MET A 1 18.73 3.07 -27.24
N THR A 2 17.82 3.10 -26.27
CA THR A 2 17.97 3.87 -25.01
C THR A 2 17.22 3.14 -23.89
N GLU A 3 17.63 1.93 -23.54
CA GLU A 3 16.93 1.13 -22.52
C GLU A 3 17.78 0.53 -21.37
N PRO A 4 19.12 0.46 -21.38
CA PRO A 4 19.85 0.03 -20.16
C PRO A 4 20.09 1.16 -19.15
N THR A 5 20.18 2.42 -19.59
CA THR A 5 20.55 3.56 -18.74
C THR A 5 19.47 3.92 -17.72
N ASN A 6 18.19 3.64 -18.01
CA ASN A 6 17.08 3.97 -17.11
C ASN A 6 16.99 3.00 -15.93
N GLN A 7 17.27 1.71 -16.17
CA GLN A 7 17.18 0.67 -15.14
C GLN A 7 18.36 0.74 -14.16
N ALA A 8 19.59 0.98 -14.63
CA ALA A 8 20.74 1.14 -13.74
C ALA A 8 20.61 2.40 -12.84
N ALA A 9 20.11 3.50 -13.40
CA ALA A 9 19.84 4.72 -12.63
C ALA A 9 18.75 4.49 -11.57
N PHE A 10 17.68 3.76 -11.93
CA PHE A 10 16.64 3.35 -10.99
C PHE A 10 17.20 2.50 -9.84
N PHE A 11 18.01 1.48 -10.13
CA PHE A 11 18.62 0.64 -9.09
C PHE A 11 19.61 1.40 -8.20
N ALA A 12 20.37 2.34 -8.76
CA ALA A 12 21.23 3.22 -7.97
C ALA A 12 20.41 4.11 -7.03
N ALA A 13 19.35 4.74 -7.54
CA ALA A 13 18.41 5.53 -6.73
C ALA A 13 17.76 4.67 -5.63
N LEU A 14 17.31 3.47 -5.97
CA LEU A 14 16.73 2.51 -5.03
C LEU A 14 17.72 2.12 -3.94
N SER A 15 18.97 1.84 -4.31
CA SER A 15 20.00 1.48 -3.35
C SER A 15 20.30 2.61 -2.37
N VAL A 16 20.37 3.86 -2.85
CA VAL A 16 20.55 5.04 -1.98
C VAL A 16 19.35 5.21 -1.04
N HIS A 17 18.14 5.01 -1.55
CA HIS A 17 16.91 5.13 -0.77
C HIS A 17 16.77 4.06 0.31
N ILE A 18 17.07 2.80 -0.03
CA ILE A 18 17.10 1.69 0.94
C ILE A 18 18.16 1.94 2.03
N ASN A 19 19.34 2.48 1.68
CA ASN A 19 20.34 2.85 2.69
C ASN A 19 19.87 3.97 3.63
N ALA A 20 19.01 4.87 3.16
CA ALA A 20 18.39 5.89 4.01
C ALA A 20 17.26 5.34 4.90
N HIS A 21 16.68 4.20 4.53
CA HIS A 21 15.55 3.56 5.21
C HIS A 21 15.77 2.03 5.30
N PRO A 22 16.71 1.56 6.13
CA PRO A 22 17.15 0.15 6.15
C PRO A 22 16.02 -0.83 6.49
N ASP A 23 15.04 -0.39 7.29
CA ASP A 23 13.88 -1.19 7.69
C ASP A 23 12.95 -1.55 6.50
N LEU A 24 13.13 -0.91 5.34
CA LEU A 24 12.31 -1.13 4.15
C LEU A 24 12.91 -2.17 3.17
N ALA A 25 14.17 -2.56 3.38
CA ALA A 25 14.94 -3.38 2.44
C ALA A 25 14.37 -4.79 2.24
N GLU A 26 13.82 -5.40 3.30
CA GLU A 26 13.32 -6.77 3.28
C GLU A 26 11.89 -6.87 2.74
N LEU A 27 11.20 -5.74 2.63
CA LEU A 27 9.76 -5.69 2.38
C LEU A 27 9.41 -5.73 0.89
N ALA A 28 10.36 -5.43 -0.01
CA ALA A 28 10.08 -5.15 -1.42
C ALA A 28 10.93 -5.99 -2.40
N SER A 29 10.25 -6.55 -3.39
CA SER A 29 10.87 -7.14 -4.58
C SER A 29 10.74 -6.19 -5.78
N VAL A 30 11.79 -6.03 -6.57
CA VAL A 30 11.77 -5.18 -7.77
C VAL A 30 11.38 -6.01 -8.98
N THR A 31 10.32 -5.64 -9.68
CA THR A 31 9.96 -6.24 -10.97
C THR A 31 10.71 -5.57 -12.12
N SER A 32 10.78 -6.26 -13.26
CA SER A 32 11.43 -5.78 -14.49
C SER A 32 10.94 -4.40 -14.95
N ASP A 33 9.70 -4.02 -14.58
CA ASP A 33 9.06 -2.76 -14.95
C ASP A 33 9.31 -1.63 -13.93
N SER A 34 10.33 -1.75 -13.07
CA SER A 34 10.66 -0.77 -12.02
C SER A 34 9.52 -0.57 -11.00
N THR A 35 8.77 -1.63 -10.74
CA THR A 35 7.74 -1.67 -9.68
C THR A 35 8.31 -2.39 -8.46
N LEU A 36 8.12 -1.79 -7.29
CA LEU A 36 8.36 -2.44 -6.00
C LEU A 36 7.09 -3.20 -5.61
N GLN A 37 7.18 -4.52 -5.54
CA GLN A 37 6.12 -5.38 -5.08
C GLN A 37 6.41 -5.82 -3.64
N ILE A 38 5.49 -5.48 -2.73
CA ILE A 38 5.53 -5.89 -1.33
C ILE A 38 4.86 -7.24 -1.20
N ALA A 39 5.49 -8.15 -0.46
CA ALA A 39 4.91 -9.46 -0.20
C ALA A 39 3.62 -9.34 0.63
N SER A 40 2.63 -10.16 0.31
CA SER A 40 1.27 -10.06 0.85
C SER A 40 1.16 -10.28 2.36
N ASP A 41 2.15 -10.94 2.96
CA ASP A 41 2.23 -11.25 4.38
C ASP A 41 2.59 -10.04 5.26
N GLU A 42 3.27 -9.03 4.72
CA GLU A 42 3.43 -7.72 5.37
C GLU A 42 2.36 -6.70 4.94
N GLY A 43 1.73 -6.93 3.78
CA GLY A 43 0.46 -6.33 3.38
C GLY A 43 0.49 -4.82 3.14
N THR A 44 -0.62 -4.15 3.49
CA THR A 44 -0.79 -2.69 3.32
C THR A 44 0.06 -1.81 4.26
N PRO A 45 0.35 -2.20 5.52
CA PRO A 45 1.20 -1.41 6.41
C PRO A 45 2.63 -1.19 5.89
N ALA A 46 3.27 -2.22 5.33
CA ALA A 46 4.59 -2.10 4.72
C ALA A 46 4.57 -1.22 3.46
N ALA A 47 3.52 -1.34 2.64
CA ALA A 47 3.34 -0.47 1.48
C ALA A 47 3.16 1.01 1.88
N LEU A 48 2.45 1.29 2.97
CA LEU A 48 2.33 2.64 3.54
C LEU A 48 3.67 3.17 4.06
N ALA A 49 4.45 2.33 4.75
CA ALA A 49 5.79 2.72 5.24
C ALA A 49 6.69 3.13 4.07
N TRP A 50 6.68 2.37 2.97
CA TRP A 50 7.35 2.75 1.72
C TRP A 50 6.79 4.06 1.16
N ALA A 51 5.48 4.18 1.04
CA ALA A 51 4.83 5.37 0.47
C ALA A 51 5.20 6.67 1.19
N ARG A 52 5.33 6.64 2.53
CA ARG A 52 5.72 7.81 3.33
C ARG A 52 7.12 8.33 3.04
N THR A 53 7.98 7.50 2.47
CA THR A 53 9.34 7.90 2.07
C THR A 53 9.40 8.45 0.65
N LEU A 54 8.32 8.28 -0.14
CA LEU A 54 8.25 8.80 -1.49
C LEU A 54 7.97 10.30 -1.47
N SER A 55 8.35 10.96 -2.56
CA SER A 55 8.12 12.38 -2.79
C SER A 55 7.22 12.60 -4.01
N GLY A 56 6.79 13.84 -4.21
CA GLY A 56 5.92 14.25 -5.32
C GLY A 56 4.45 13.90 -5.08
N ASP A 57 3.68 13.90 -6.16
CA ASP A 57 2.25 13.56 -6.11
C ASP A 57 2.08 12.05 -5.87
N ILE A 58 1.73 11.69 -4.64
CA ILE A 58 1.47 10.30 -4.26
C ILE A 58 0.02 9.96 -4.53
N THR A 59 -0.21 8.94 -5.37
CA THR A 59 -1.57 8.48 -5.70
C THR A 59 -1.75 7.02 -5.34
N VAL A 60 -2.91 6.67 -4.79
CA VAL A 60 -3.30 5.29 -4.48
C VAL A 60 -4.38 4.84 -5.45
N ASP A 61 -4.18 3.72 -6.13
CA ASP A 61 -5.15 3.03 -6.98
C ASP A 61 -5.53 1.71 -6.31
N LEU A 62 -6.80 1.57 -5.95
CA LEU A 62 -7.39 0.33 -5.46
C LEU A 62 -8.04 -0.43 -6.61
N ARG A 63 -7.82 -1.73 -6.65
CA ARG A 63 -8.40 -2.61 -7.68
C ARG A 63 -8.85 -3.94 -7.11
N ALA A 64 -10.10 -4.30 -7.35
CA ALA A 64 -10.57 -5.65 -7.01
C ALA A 64 -9.91 -6.71 -7.89
N PHE A 65 -9.53 -7.84 -7.29
CA PHE A 65 -9.12 -9.02 -8.05
C PHE A 65 -10.32 -9.86 -8.53
N PRO A 66 -10.18 -10.61 -9.63
CA PRO A 66 -11.21 -11.51 -10.14
C PRO A 66 -11.69 -12.56 -9.14
N SER A 67 -10.87 -12.92 -8.15
CA SER A 67 -11.21 -13.87 -7.09
C SER A 67 -12.18 -13.33 -6.04
N GLY A 68 -12.44 -12.01 -6.01
CA GLY A 68 -13.45 -11.37 -5.16
C GLY A 68 -13.10 -11.24 -3.67
N THR A 69 -12.00 -11.84 -3.21
CA THR A 69 -11.55 -11.80 -1.81
C THR A 69 -10.31 -10.94 -1.59
N ALA A 70 -9.84 -10.25 -2.62
CA ALA A 70 -8.58 -9.51 -2.58
C ALA A 70 -8.71 -8.19 -3.34
N THR A 71 -8.11 -7.15 -2.77
CA THR A 71 -7.98 -5.81 -3.34
C THR A 71 -6.49 -5.52 -3.53
N GLY A 72 -6.06 -5.30 -4.75
CA GLY A 72 -4.75 -4.77 -5.07
C GLY A 72 -4.68 -3.30 -4.70
N VAL A 73 -3.63 -2.92 -3.99
CA VAL A 73 -3.31 -1.54 -3.62
C VAL A 73 -2.05 -1.16 -4.38
N LYS A 74 -2.18 -0.16 -5.24
CA LYS A 74 -1.08 0.38 -6.03
C LYS A 74 -0.81 1.82 -5.62
N ILE A 75 0.30 2.06 -4.94
CA ILE A 75 0.73 3.39 -4.53
C ILE A 75 1.82 3.86 -5.49
N SER A 76 1.61 4.99 -6.17
CA SER A 76 2.62 5.61 -7.05
C SER A 76 3.20 6.84 -6.38
N GLY A 77 4.52 7.02 -6.50
CA GLY A 77 5.21 8.23 -6.06
C GLY A 77 6.55 8.39 -6.79
N THR A 78 7.41 9.27 -6.28
CA THR A 78 8.73 9.55 -6.87
C THR A 78 9.85 9.32 -5.85
N MET A 79 10.94 8.73 -6.31
CA MET A 79 12.18 8.52 -5.54
C MET A 79 13.35 9.00 -6.39
N ALA A 80 14.09 10.00 -5.93
CA ALA A 80 15.23 10.59 -6.64
C ALA A 80 14.95 10.92 -8.12
N GLY A 81 13.74 11.40 -8.44
CA GLY A 81 13.32 11.73 -9.81
C GLY A 81 12.80 10.54 -10.64
N HIS A 82 12.80 9.33 -10.10
CA HIS A 82 12.24 8.14 -10.75
C HIS A 82 10.84 7.83 -10.22
N ARG A 83 9.91 7.52 -11.12
CA ARG A 83 8.57 7.04 -10.72
C ARG A 83 8.70 5.64 -10.13
N VAL A 84 8.17 5.47 -8.92
CA VAL A 84 8.11 4.19 -8.21
C VAL A 84 6.65 3.81 -8.04
N THR A 85 6.35 2.54 -8.27
CA THR A 85 5.06 1.95 -7.89
C THR A 85 5.31 0.96 -6.78
N VAL A 86 4.60 1.09 -5.66
CA VAL A 86 4.52 0.12 -4.58
C VAL A 86 3.22 -0.65 -4.73
N PHE A 87 3.29 -1.97 -4.86
CA PHE A 87 2.12 -2.82 -5.05
C PHE A 87 1.99 -3.83 -3.91
N THR A 88 0.78 -3.97 -3.37
CA THR A 88 0.44 -4.98 -2.35
C THR A 88 -0.99 -5.48 -2.56
N VAL A 89 -1.35 -6.58 -1.90
CA VAL A 89 -2.67 -7.20 -1.98
C VAL A 89 -3.25 -7.33 -0.57
N GLU A 90 -4.42 -6.73 -0.37
CA GLU A 90 -5.16 -6.73 0.89
C GLU A 90 -6.42 -7.58 0.77
N HIS A 91 -6.66 -8.47 1.72
CA HIS A 91 -7.76 -9.44 1.62
C HIS A 91 -9.01 -9.03 2.43
N ASP A 92 -8.85 -8.16 3.41
CA ASP A 92 -9.85 -8.10 4.47
C ASP A 92 -10.76 -6.85 4.38
N ARG A 93 -10.23 -5.66 4.05
CA ARG A 93 -10.94 -4.40 4.33
C ARG A 93 -11.05 -3.39 3.19
N LEU A 94 -10.06 -3.31 2.30
CA LEU A 94 -10.05 -2.25 1.27
C LEU A 94 -11.11 -2.43 0.16
N HIS A 95 -11.79 -3.56 0.14
CA HIS A 95 -12.91 -3.79 -0.77
C HIS A 95 -14.10 -2.85 -0.48
N GLU A 96 -14.22 -2.31 0.73
CA GLU A 96 -15.27 -1.35 1.13
C GLU A 96 -15.08 0.04 0.52
N LEU A 97 -13.83 0.40 0.18
CA LEU A 97 -13.51 1.67 -0.48
C LEU A 97 -13.80 1.65 -1.98
N LEU A 98 -14.14 0.48 -2.53
CA LEU A 98 -14.53 0.37 -3.93
C LEU A 98 -15.97 0.88 -4.11
N PRO A 99 -16.27 1.52 -5.26
CA PRO A 99 -17.62 2.02 -5.53
C PRO A 99 -18.69 0.91 -5.46
N PRO A 100 -19.93 1.26 -5.09
CA PRO A 100 -21.02 0.29 -4.95
C PRO A 100 -21.33 -0.42 -6.28
N ASP A 101 -22.01 -1.57 -6.18
CA ASP A 101 -22.42 -2.37 -7.34
C ASP A 101 -23.51 -1.67 -8.16
N VAL A 102 -23.11 -0.80 -9.08
CA VAL A 102 -24.02 -0.15 -10.03
C VAL A 102 -23.94 -0.87 -11.38
N GLY A 103 -24.12 -2.20 -11.37
CA GLY A 103 -24.10 -3.02 -12.59
C GLY A 103 -22.70 -3.24 -13.19
N GLN A 104 -21.64 -2.93 -12.43
CA GLN A 104 -20.26 -3.23 -12.82
C GLN A 104 -19.76 -4.46 -12.04
N PRO A 105 -19.23 -5.48 -12.75
CA PRO A 105 -18.62 -6.63 -12.11
C PRO A 105 -17.56 -6.20 -11.09
N HIS A 106 -17.50 -6.89 -9.94
CA HIS A 106 -16.60 -6.53 -8.83
C HIS A 106 -15.16 -6.29 -9.29
N PHE A 107 -14.62 -7.14 -10.17
CA PHE A 107 -13.26 -7.07 -10.70
C PHE A 107 -12.96 -5.88 -11.64
N GLN A 108 -13.98 -5.10 -12.02
CA GLN A 108 -13.83 -3.87 -12.79
C GLN A 108 -13.84 -2.62 -11.91
N ARG A 109 -14.04 -2.78 -10.60
CA ARG A 109 -14.12 -1.66 -9.67
C ARG A 109 -12.72 -1.16 -9.34
N THR A 110 -12.56 0.15 -9.52
CA THR A 110 -11.36 0.88 -9.15
C THR A 110 -11.72 2.08 -8.29
N ALA A 111 -10.82 2.47 -7.40
CA ALA A 111 -10.94 3.71 -6.63
C ALA A 111 -9.58 4.41 -6.58
N MET A 112 -9.59 5.72 -6.74
CA MET A 112 -8.41 6.56 -6.54
C MET A 112 -8.52 7.31 -5.23
N LEU A 113 -7.46 7.25 -4.43
CA LEU A 113 -7.37 7.88 -3.13
C LEU A 113 -6.04 8.60 -2.99
N THR A 114 -6.02 9.60 -2.10
CA THR A 114 -4.78 10.14 -1.55
C THR A 114 -4.18 9.19 -0.53
N LEU A 115 -2.89 9.35 -0.24
CA LEU A 115 -2.23 8.56 0.81
C LEU A 115 -2.92 8.76 2.17
N ALA A 116 -3.31 10.00 2.49
CA ALA A 116 -3.98 10.34 3.75
C ALA A 116 -5.35 9.68 3.91
N GLU A 117 -6.12 9.53 2.83
CA GLU A 117 -7.41 8.82 2.86
C GLU A 117 -7.21 7.32 3.13
N LEU A 118 -6.22 6.69 2.49
CA LEU A 118 -5.86 5.30 2.75
C LEU A 118 -5.41 5.11 4.21
N GLU A 119 -4.56 6.00 4.72
CA GLU A 119 -4.09 5.98 6.11
C GLU A 119 -5.22 6.18 7.12
N THR A 120 -6.15 7.09 6.83
CA THR A 120 -7.31 7.34 7.69
C THR A 120 -8.16 6.08 7.79
N HIS A 121 -8.47 5.44 6.66
CA HIS A 121 -9.29 4.23 6.64
C HIS A 121 -8.62 3.06 7.39
N LEU A 122 -7.30 2.90 7.25
CA LEU A 122 -6.55 1.86 7.97
C LEU A 122 -6.37 2.19 9.47
N GLY A 123 -6.23 3.47 9.81
CA GLY A 123 -6.09 3.96 11.19
C GLY A 123 -7.40 3.88 11.99
N SER A 124 -8.53 4.16 11.35
CA SER A 124 -9.88 3.95 11.91
C SER A 124 -10.21 2.47 12.15
N ALA A 125 -9.38 1.56 11.65
CA ALA A 125 -9.58 0.12 11.75
C ALA A 125 -8.76 -0.54 12.90
N ARG A 126 -8.14 0.25 13.79
CA ARG A 126 -7.50 -0.24 15.04
C ARG A 126 -8.59 -0.63 16.06
N PRO A 127 -8.41 -1.70 16.85
CA PRO A 127 -9.52 -2.42 17.46
C PRO A 127 -10.01 -1.69 18.71
N GLU A 128 -11.17 -1.05 18.61
CA GLU A 128 -11.97 -0.68 19.78
C GLU A 128 -12.74 -1.88 20.39
N HIS A 129 -12.40 -3.12 20.02
CA HIS A 129 -12.88 -4.33 20.71
C HIS A 129 -12.01 -4.76 21.92
N LEU A 130 -11.24 -3.83 22.50
CA LEU A 130 -10.59 -4.00 23.79
C LEU A 130 -10.86 -2.79 24.70
N ALA A 131 -12.06 -2.23 24.62
CA ALA A 131 -12.61 -1.48 25.74
C ALA A 131 -13.11 -2.51 26.77
N ALA A 132 -12.28 -2.76 27.79
CA ALA A 132 -12.78 -3.27 29.06
C ALA A 132 -13.84 -2.30 29.61
N PRO A 133 -14.99 -2.82 30.06
CA PRO A 133 -15.45 -2.50 31.40
C PRO A 133 -15.88 -3.80 32.10
N ALA A 134 -15.75 -4.02 33.40
CA ALA A 134 -15.61 -3.08 34.48
C ALA A 134 -14.81 -3.73 35.61
N ALA A 135 -13.88 -2.98 36.19
CA ALA A 135 -13.75 -3.02 37.62
C ALA A 135 -15.04 -2.40 38.19
N ALA A 136 -15.91 -3.24 38.74
CA ALA A 136 -16.83 -2.82 39.78
C ALA A 136 -16.58 -3.78 40.94
N GLU A 137 -15.95 -3.24 41.97
CA GLU A 137 -16.09 -3.72 43.34
C GLU A 137 -17.56 -4.08 43.61
N GLU A 138 -17.81 -5.29 44.09
CA GLU A 138 -18.77 -5.43 45.18
C GLU A 138 -18.05 -6.11 46.33
N ASN A 139 -17.87 -5.29 47.35
CA ASN A 139 -17.32 -5.56 48.66
C ASN A 139 -18.52 -6.02 49.50
N GLN A 140 -18.45 -7.22 50.08
CA GLN A 140 -19.18 -7.80 51.23
C GLN A 140 -19.80 -9.19 51.01
#